data_AF-A0A238U505-F1
#
_entry.id   AF-A0A238U505-F1
#
_cell.length_a   1.000
_cell.length_b   1.000
_cell.length_c   1.000
_cell.angle_alpha   90.00
_cell.angle_beta   90.00
_cell.angle_gamma   90.00
#
_symmetry.space_group_name_H-M   'P 1'
#
loop_
_entity.id
_entity.type
_entity.pdbx_description
1 polymer ?
#
loop_
_entity_poly.entity_id
_entity_poly.type
_entity_poly.pdbx_seq_one_letter_code
_entity_poly.pdbx_strand_id
1 'polypeptide(L)'
;MNKILLNILVGYPTFYLISVWILILTGNINMEKTLPFHFAAMFNILLLMILTSRTIIKFEKRERLKESNGIGLFFGIWYYFIGIWYIQPKMNDYIKRVE
;
A
#
# COMPACT_ATOMS: atom_id res chain seq x y z
N MET A 1 0.02 12.45 11.10
CA MET A 1 1.08 11.43 11.05
C MET A 1 2.40 12.15 10.85
N ASN A 2 3.43 11.81 11.63
CA ASN A 2 4.73 12.45 11.47
C ASN A 2 5.31 12.08 10.08
N LYS A 3 5.73 13.07 9.30
CA LYS A 3 6.32 12.85 7.96
C LYS A 3 7.52 11.89 8.02
N ILE A 4 8.30 11.97 9.09
CA ILE A 4 9.47 11.09 9.32
C ILE A 4 9.03 9.63 9.41
N LEU A 5 7.96 9.34 10.16
CA LEU A 5 7.45 7.98 10.31
C LEU A 5 6.93 7.41 8.98
N LEU A 6 6.21 8.23 8.20
CA LEU A 6 5.74 7.82 6.87
C LEU A 6 6.91 7.48 5.93
N ASN A 7 7.96 8.32 5.93
CA ASN A 7 9.14 8.09 5.12
C ASN A 7 9.86 6.80 5.50
N ILE A 8 9.92 6.44 6.80
CA ILE A 8 10.50 5.16 7.25
C ILE A 8 9.65 3.99 6.77
N LEU A 9 8.32 4.07 6.96
CA LEU A 9 7.39 3.02 6.59
C LEU A 9 7.42 2.71 5.08
N VAL A 10 7.60 3.73 4.23
CA VAL A 10 7.73 3.57 2.77
C VAL A 10 9.17 3.24 2.34
N GLY A 11 10.16 3.87 2.97
CA GLY A 11 11.57 3.75 2.62
C GLY A 11 12.14 2.37 2.89
N TYR A 12 11.74 1.73 3.99
CA TYR A 12 12.23 0.40 4.33
C TYR A 12 11.85 -0.69 3.30
N PRO A 13 10.56 -0.90 2.95
CA PRO A 13 10.19 -1.93 1.97
C PRO A 13 10.72 -1.64 0.56
N THR A 14 10.83 -0.37 0.16
CA THR A 14 11.43 0.00 -1.13
C THR A 14 12.92 -0.33 -1.18
N PHE A 15 13.67 0.04 -0.13
CA PHE A 15 15.08 -0.32 0.00
C PHE A 15 15.30 -1.83 0.08
N TYR A 16 14.44 -2.54 0.81
CA TYR A 16 14.47 -4.01 0.90
C TYR A 16 14.26 -4.68 -0.45
N LEU A 17 13.32 -4.21 -1.28
CA LEU A 17 13.12 -4.75 -2.63
C LEU A 17 14.38 -4.58 -3.48
N ILE A 18 14.97 -3.38 -3.48
CA ILE A 18 16.20 -3.09 -4.23
C ILE A 18 17.35 -4.01 -3.78
N SER A 19 17.56 -4.16 -2.47
CA SER A 19 18.65 -4.97 -1.94
C SER A 19 18.48 -6.46 -2.27
N VAL A 20 17.26 -7.00 -2.18
CA VAL A 20 16.97 -8.39 -2.57
C VAL A 20 17.19 -8.61 -4.06
N TRP A 21 16.77 -7.68 -4.92
CA TRP A 21 17.03 -7.78 -6.36
C TRP A 21 18.52 -7.81 -6.68
N ILE A 22 19.33 -7.00 -6.02
CA ILE A 22 20.80 -7.04 -6.17
C ILE A 22 21.36 -8.39 -5.72
N LEU A 23 20.89 -8.94 -4.59
CA LEU A 23 21.34 -10.24 -4.09
C LEU A 23 20.96 -11.39 -5.03
N ILE A 24 19.78 -11.33 -5.66
CA ILE A 24 19.35 -12.30 -6.67
C ILE A 24 20.26 -12.23 -7.90
N LEU A 25 20.51 -11.03 -8.43
CA LEU A 25 21.35 -10.83 -9.62
C LEU A 25 22.81 -11.23 -9.41
N THR A 26 23.31 -11.10 -8.19
CA THR A 26 24.68 -11.50 -7.82
C THR A 26 24.80 -12.98 -7.43
N GLY A 27 23.67 -13.71 -7.35
CA GLY A 27 23.64 -15.13 -6.94
C GLY A 27 23.95 -15.36 -5.46
N ASN A 28 24.07 -14.31 -4.65
CA ASN A 28 24.45 -14.38 -3.23
C ASN A 28 23.23 -14.30 -2.31
N ILE A 29 22.15 -15.01 -2.64
CA ILE A 29 20.95 -15.03 -1.81
C ILE A 29 21.09 -16.03 -0.68
N ASN A 30 20.98 -15.56 0.56
CA ASN A 30 20.90 -16.41 1.74
C ASN A 30 19.53 -16.22 2.41
N MET A 31 18.66 -17.21 2.21
CA MET A 31 17.27 -17.20 2.70
C MET A 31 17.17 -16.88 4.20
N GLU A 32 17.92 -17.59 5.03
CA GLU A 32 17.88 -17.44 6.50
C GLU A 32 18.20 -16.02 6.95
N LYS A 33 19.20 -15.40 6.31
CA LYS A 33 19.58 -14.02 6.61
C LYS A 33 18.58 -13.00 6.08
N THR A 34 17.96 -13.26 4.93
CA THR A 34 17.01 -12.33 4.29
C THR A 34 15.61 -12.38 4.89
N LEU A 35 15.22 -13.49 5.53
CA LEU A 35 13.86 -13.74 5.99
C LEU A 35 13.38 -12.75 7.08
N PRO A 36 14.19 -12.39 8.10
CA PRO A 36 13.77 -11.37 9.08
C PRO A 36 13.52 -10.00 8.45
N PHE A 37 14.35 -9.60 7.48
CA PHE A 37 14.18 -8.34 6.74
C PHE A 37 12.94 -8.39 5.84
N HIS A 38 12.61 -9.55 5.29
CA HIS A 38 11.36 -9.76 4.56
C HIS A 38 10.15 -9.52 5.44
N PHE A 39 10.09 -10.14 6.63
CA PHE A 39 8.97 -9.95 7.55
C PHE A 39 8.85 -8.52 8.05
N ALA A 40 9.97 -7.84 8.29
CA ALA A 40 9.96 -6.41 8.60
C ALA A 40 9.38 -5.57 7.45
N ALA A 41 9.71 -5.90 6.19
CA ALA A 41 9.14 -5.22 5.03
C ALA A 41 7.64 -5.49 4.89
N MET A 42 7.20 -6.73 5.07
CA MET A 42 5.77 -7.09 5.08
C MET A 42 5.01 -6.34 6.18
N PHE A 43 5.58 -6.26 7.39
CA PHE A 43 4.97 -5.53 8.50
C PHE A 43 4.80 -4.04 8.20
N ASN A 44 5.82 -3.39 7.60
CA ASN A 44 5.74 -1.99 7.18
C ASN A 44 4.63 -1.77 6.14
N ILE A 45 4.49 -2.68 5.18
CA ILE A 45 3.42 -2.64 4.17
C ILE A 45 2.04 -2.77 4.83
N LEU A 46 1.86 -3.69 5.78
CA LEU A 46 0.60 -3.83 6.52
C LEU A 46 0.24 -2.55 7.29
N LEU A 47 1.22 -1.92 7.94
CA LEU A 47 1.00 -0.64 8.62
C LEU A 47 0.61 0.47 7.64
N LEU A 48 1.29 0.57 6.50
CA LEU A 48 0.93 1.52 5.45
C LEU A 48 -0.51 1.32 4.97
N MET A 49 -0.94 0.06 4.79
CA MET A 49 -2.31 -0.24 4.38
C MET A 49 -3.34 0.22 5.41
N ILE A 50 -3.10 -0.03 6.70
CA ILE A 50 -4.01 0.44 7.77
C ILE A 50 -4.12 1.96 7.76
N LEU A 51 -2.99 2.65 7.55
CA LEU A 51 -2.96 4.11 7.48
C LEU A 51 -3.68 4.64 6.24
N THR A 52 -3.48 4.00 5.09
CA THR A 52 -4.16 4.33 3.82
C THR A 52 -5.67 4.12 3.94
N SER A 53 -6.11 2.98 4.46
CA SER A 53 -7.53 2.69 4.75
C SER A 53 -8.16 3.76 5.66
N ARG A 54 -7.49 4.10 6.77
CA ARG A 54 -7.95 5.17 7.67
C ARG A 54 -8.03 6.53 6.98
N THR A 55 -7.15 6.80 6.04
CA THR A 55 -7.15 8.05 5.27
C THR A 55 -8.32 8.09 4.29
N ILE A 56 -8.56 6.99 3.58
CA ILE A 56 -9.71 6.84 2.67
C ILE A 56 -11.02 6.97 3.43
N ILE A 57 -11.20 6.28 4.56
CA ILE A 57 -12.41 6.39 5.38
C ILE A 57 -12.62 7.83 5.88
N LYS A 58 -11.54 8.54 6.28
CA LYS A 58 -11.64 9.95 6.69
C LYS A 58 -12.07 10.85 5.52
N PHE A 59 -11.54 10.60 4.33
CA PHE A 59 -11.96 11.30 3.12
C PHE A 59 -13.43 11.01 2.80
N GLU A 60 -13.85 9.75 2.84
CA GLU A 60 -15.24 9.34 2.62
C GLU A 60 -16.19 9.99 3.63
N LYS A 61 -15.82 10.07 4.91
CA LYS A 61 -16.60 10.78 5.93
C LYS A 61 -16.74 12.26 5.64
N ARG A 62 -15.66 12.91 5.16
CA ARG A 62 -15.68 14.32 4.77
C ARG A 62 -16.63 14.54 3.58
N GLU A 63 -16.60 13.64 2.61
CA GLU A 63 -17.42 13.68 1.40
C GLU A 63 -18.82 13.05 1.59
N ARG A 64 -19.19 12.64 2.82
CA ARG A 64 -20.46 11.94 3.17
C ARG A 64 -20.71 10.68 2.33
N LEU A 65 -19.65 9.99 1.91
CA LEU A 65 -19.70 8.71 1.20
C LEU A 65 -19.87 7.54 2.19
N LYS A 66 -20.45 6.42 1.71
CA LYS A 66 -20.67 5.22 2.53
C LYS A 66 -19.33 4.58 2.93
N GLU A 67 -19.15 4.29 4.22
CA GLU A 67 -17.91 3.68 4.79
C GLU A 67 -17.54 2.31 4.19
N SER A 68 -18.51 1.58 3.62
CA SER A 68 -18.28 0.32 2.91
C SER A 68 -17.37 0.48 1.68
N ASN A 69 -17.22 1.71 1.17
CA ASN A 69 -16.35 2.02 0.04
C ASN A 69 -14.87 1.98 0.41
N GLY A 70 -14.49 2.37 1.63
CA GLY A 70 -13.10 2.40 2.09
C GLY A 70 -12.50 1.02 2.38
N ILE A 71 -13.32 0.07 2.85
CA ILE A 71 -12.90 -1.33 3.05
C ILE A 71 -12.71 -2.05 1.71
N GLY A 72 -13.57 -1.78 0.72
CA GLY A 72 -13.39 -2.30 -0.64
C GLY A 72 -12.13 -1.77 -1.32
N LEU A 73 -11.76 -0.51 -1.06
CA LEU A 73 -10.50 0.07 -1.54
C LEU A 73 -9.27 -0.58 -0.87
N PHE A 74 -9.36 -0.88 0.43
CA PHE A 74 -8.32 -1.58 1.19
C PHE A 74 -7.99 -2.96 0.61
N PHE A 75 -9.01 -3.79 0.36
CA PHE A 75 -8.81 -5.09 -0.28
C PHE A 75 -8.43 -4.94 -1.75
N GLY A 76 -8.95 -3.92 -2.42
CA GLY A 76 -8.59 -3.62 -3.78
C GLY A 76 -7.09 -3.41 -3.97
N ILE A 77 -6.50 -2.47 -3.24
CA ILE A 77 -5.07 -2.14 -3.39
C ILE A 77 -4.17 -3.35 -3.13
N TRP A 78 -4.57 -4.25 -2.23
CA TRP A 78 -3.79 -5.45 -1.90
C TRP A 78 -3.88 -6.54 -2.97
N TYR A 79 -5.05 -6.70 -3.58
CA TYR A 79 -5.23 -7.54 -4.76
C TYR A 79 -5.14 -6.68 -6.00
N TYR A 80 -3.95 -6.15 -6.34
CA TYR A 80 -3.72 -5.18 -7.43
C TYR A 80 -4.62 -5.37 -8.68
N PHE A 81 -4.86 -6.61 -9.13
CA PHE A 81 -5.84 -6.92 -10.19
C PHE A 81 -7.32 -6.67 -9.82
N ILE A 82 -7.78 -7.15 -8.66
CA ILE A 82 -9.16 -6.99 -8.15
C ILE A 82 -9.43 -5.54 -7.72
N GLY A 83 -8.42 -4.84 -7.20
CA GLY A 83 -8.57 -3.44 -6.79
C GLY A 83 -8.69 -2.44 -7.88
N ILE A 84 -7.92 -2.62 -8.96
CA ILE A 84 -8.07 -1.79 -10.13
C ILE A 84 -9.52 -1.88 -10.63
N TRP A 85 -10.12 -3.07 -10.69
CA TRP A 85 -11.53 -3.24 -11.08
C TRP A 85 -12.53 -2.61 -10.11
N TYR A 86 -12.21 -2.54 -8.82
CA TYR A 86 -13.08 -1.87 -7.84
C TYR A 86 -12.91 -0.34 -7.81
N ILE A 87 -11.69 0.17 -8.04
CA ILE A 87 -11.33 1.60 -7.99
C ILE A 87 -11.68 2.30 -9.31
N GLN A 88 -11.50 1.63 -10.45
CA GLN A 88 -11.64 2.22 -11.78
C GLN A 88 -13.04 2.81 -12.07
N PRO A 89 -14.17 2.16 -11.73
CA PRO A 89 -15.49 2.75 -11.89
C PRO A 89 -15.66 4.04 -11.08
N LYS A 90 -15.16 4.05 -9.83
CA LYS A 90 -15.24 5.21 -8.94
C LYS A 90 -14.37 6.37 -9.40
N MET A 91 -13.20 6.08 -9.96
CA MET A 91 -12.30 7.09 -10.52
C MET A 91 -12.89 7.73 -11.78
N ASN A 92 -13.56 6.95 -12.63
CA ASN A 92 -14.28 7.47 -13.79
C ASN A 92 -15.43 8.40 -13.37
N ASP A 93 -16.17 8.06 -12.32
CA ASP A 93 -17.22 8.94 -11.78
C ASP A 93 -16.65 10.23 -11.18
N TYR A 94 -15.45 10.19 -10.60
CA TYR A 94 -14.78 11.37 -10.08
C TYR A 94 -14.35 12.32 -11.20
N ILE A 95 -13.71 11.80 -12.27
CA ILE A 95 -13.28 12.58 -13.42
C ILE A 95 -14.48 13.29 -14.07
N LYS A 96 -15.59 12.59 -14.27
CA LYS A 96 -16.84 13.15 -14.82
C LYS A 96 -17.49 14.25 -13.99
N ARG A 97 -17.14 14.37 -12.70
CA ARG A 97 -17.68 15.41 -11.81
C ARG A 97 -16.78 16.65 -11.76
N VAL A 98 -15.55 16.53 -12.24
CA VAL A 98 -14.52 17.58 -12.20
C VAL A 98 -14.34 18.23 -13.58
N GLU A 99 -14.65 17.51 -14.67
CA GLU A 99 -14.97 18.07 -15.99
C GLU A 99 -16.38 18.68 -16.03
#